data_AF-A0AAX6EFE5-F1
#
_entry.id   AF-A0AAX6EFE5-F1
#
_cell.length_a   1.000
_cell.length_b   1.000
_cell.length_c   1.000
_cell.angle_alpha   90.00
_cell.angle_beta   90.00
_cell.angle_gamma   90.00
#
_symmetry.space_group_name_H-M   'P 1'
#
loop_
_entity.id
_entity.type
_entity.pdbx_description
1 polymer ?
#
loop_
_entity_poly.entity_id
_entity_poly.type
_entity_poly.pdbx_seq_one_letter_code
_entity_poly.pdbx_strand_id
1 'polypeptide(L)'
;MHNDKDEETGVGPPAPKENLFKNWPLMSSVIVYCVFSLHDMAYTEIFSLWAVSDRKYGGLSFSSQDVGVVLAISGSLLLFQLFLYPSIEKLLGPVTSCRLAAFISIPLLAAYPFMAKLSGLELMLLVTCSSVFKNVLSVIVITGLFLLQNNAVSQCQRGAANGISMTGQSLFKAAAPAGGGVLFSWAQKHQNTPFLPGDQMVFFILNAVEFIGLLLTFKPFLIPAEQTQ
;
A
#
# COMPACT_ATOMS: atom_id res chain seq x y z
N MET A 1 5.36 -19.61 65.73
CA MET A 1 6.59 -19.29 64.96
C MET A 1 6.49 -20.02 63.64
N HIS A 2 5.79 -19.42 62.68
CA HIS A 2 5.69 -19.89 61.30
C HIS A 2 6.72 -19.07 60.51
N ASN A 3 7.69 -19.74 59.89
CA ASN A 3 8.69 -19.09 59.05
C ASN A 3 8.08 -18.88 57.66
N ASP A 4 7.65 -17.66 57.37
CA ASP A 4 7.48 -17.20 56.00
C ASP A 4 8.87 -17.04 55.38
N LYS A 5 9.20 -17.92 54.43
CA LYS A 5 10.28 -17.68 53.48
C LYS A 5 9.65 -17.06 52.25
N ASP A 6 9.93 -15.79 52.07
CA ASP A 6 9.69 -15.07 50.82
C ASP A 6 10.45 -15.79 49.68
N GLU A 7 9.72 -16.52 48.84
CA GLU A 7 10.19 -16.89 47.51
C GLU A 7 10.18 -15.62 46.65
N GLU A 8 11.28 -14.86 46.72
CA GLU A 8 11.65 -13.94 45.66
C GLU A 8 11.84 -14.77 44.37
N THR A 9 10.78 -14.82 43.58
CA THR A 9 10.82 -15.27 42.20
C THR A 9 11.83 -14.40 41.46
N GLY A 10 13.02 -14.95 41.26
CA GLY A 10 14.10 -14.36 40.49
C GLY A 10 13.65 -14.11 39.05
N VAL A 11 13.08 -12.94 38.81
CA VAL A 11 13.00 -12.36 37.48
C VAL A 11 14.44 -12.02 37.12
N GLY A 12 15.12 -12.97 36.46
CA GLY A 12 16.40 -12.72 35.83
C GLY A 12 16.32 -11.44 34.99
N PRO A 13 17.43 -10.69 34.87
CA PRO A 13 17.42 -9.41 34.17
C PRO A 13 16.73 -9.58 32.80
N PRO A 14 15.82 -8.66 32.42
CA PRO A 14 15.12 -8.76 31.14
C PRO A 14 16.17 -8.91 30.05
N ALA A 15 16.00 -9.94 29.20
CA ALA A 15 16.92 -10.22 28.12
C ALA A 15 17.24 -8.91 27.36
N PRO A 16 18.51 -8.67 26.96
CA PRO A 16 18.89 -7.44 26.29
C PRO A 16 17.94 -7.17 25.11
N LYS A 17 17.23 -6.04 25.15
CA LYS A 17 16.33 -5.64 24.07
C LYS A 17 17.15 -5.50 22.79
N GLU A 18 16.92 -6.37 21.82
CA GLU A 18 17.58 -6.28 20.53
C GLU A 18 17.30 -4.92 19.87
N ASN A 19 18.32 -4.36 19.25
CA ASN A 19 18.19 -3.09 18.55
C ASN A 19 17.39 -3.30 17.26
N LEU A 20 16.16 -2.75 17.22
CA LEU A 20 15.24 -2.87 16.09
C LEU A 20 15.82 -2.34 14.78
N PHE A 21 16.67 -1.31 14.82
CA PHE A 21 17.30 -0.77 13.60
C PHE A 21 18.34 -1.71 12.99
N LYS A 22 18.86 -2.67 13.77
CA LYS A 22 19.77 -3.72 13.28
C LYS A 22 19.01 -4.96 12.82
N ASN A 23 17.71 -5.06 13.11
CA ASN A 23 16.87 -6.16 12.66
C ASN A 23 16.50 -5.95 11.17
N TRP A 24 17.26 -6.58 10.28
CA TRP A 24 17.06 -6.45 8.84
C TRP A 24 15.70 -6.96 8.34
N PRO A 25 15.16 -8.11 8.81
CA PRO A 25 13.79 -8.52 8.45
C PRO A 25 12.73 -7.46 8.74
N LEU A 26 12.83 -6.78 9.90
CA LEU A 26 11.96 -5.66 10.23
C LEU A 26 12.22 -4.48 9.28
N MET A 27 13.46 -4.01 9.20
CA MET A 27 13.79 -2.78 8.45
C MET A 27 13.52 -2.89 6.95
N SER A 28 13.81 -4.04 6.34
CA SER A 28 13.45 -4.30 4.94
C SER A 28 11.94 -4.25 4.73
N SER A 29 11.15 -4.89 5.62
CA SER A 29 9.69 -4.83 5.58
C SER A 29 9.14 -3.41 5.77
N VAL A 30 9.77 -2.59 6.61
CA VAL A 30 9.42 -1.17 6.80
C VAL A 30 9.70 -0.36 5.54
N ILE A 31 10.84 -0.56 4.88
CA ILE A 31 11.16 0.19 3.65
C ILE A 31 10.18 -0.15 2.53
N VAL A 32 9.89 -1.43 2.31
CA VAL A 32 8.90 -1.86 1.32
C VAL A 32 7.53 -1.26 1.65
N TYR A 33 7.16 -1.26 2.93
CA TYR A 33 5.92 -0.67 3.40
C TYR A 33 5.82 0.83 3.13
N CYS A 34 6.91 1.58 3.29
CA CYS A 34 6.97 3.00 2.95
C CYS A 34 6.76 3.25 1.45
N VAL A 35 7.38 2.44 0.58
CA VAL A 35 7.23 2.57 -0.89
C VAL A 35 5.79 2.30 -1.33
N PHE A 36 5.17 1.22 -0.86
CA PHE A 36 3.76 0.96 -1.18
C PHE A 36 2.82 1.99 -0.57
N SER A 37 3.13 2.50 0.63
CA SER A 37 2.36 3.58 1.26
C SER A 37 2.42 4.90 0.48
N LEU A 38 3.59 5.24 -0.08
CA LEU A 38 3.75 6.36 -1.01
C LEU A 38 2.89 6.15 -2.26
N HIS A 39 2.99 4.98 -2.88
CA HIS A 39 2.24 4.65 -4.09
C HIS A 39 0.72 4.74 -3.85
N ASP A 40 0.22 4.14 -2.77
CA ASP A 40 -1.22 4.10 -2.46
C ASP A 40 -1.80 5.51 -2.22
N MET A 41 -1.05 6.37 -1.53
CA MET A 41 -1.44 7.76 -1.32
C MET A 41 -1.34 8.59 -2.61
N ALA A 42 -0.29 8.41 -3.40
CA ALA A 42 -0.16 9.06 -4.70
C ALA A 42 -1.28 8.64 -5.66
N TYR A 43 -1.64 7.35 -5.68
CA TYR A 43 -2.78 6.83 -6.44
C TYR A 43 -4.08 7.51 -6.04
N THR A 44 -4.36 7.63 -4.73
CA THR A 44 -5.61 8.26 -4.25
C THR A 44 -5.72 9.72 -4.69
N GLU A 45 -4.63 10.47 -4.59
CA GLU A 45 -4.56 11.85 -5.06
C GLU A 45 -4.74 11.95 -6.57
N ILE A 46 -3.93 11.21 -7.33
CA ILE A 46 -3.95 11.22 -8.80
C ILE A 46 -5.30 10.76 -9.34
N PHE A 47 -5.89 9.72 -8.77
CA PHE A 47 -7.19 9.21 -9.17
C PHE A 47 -8.26 10.30 -9.05
N SER A 48 -8.24 11.04 -7.94
CA SER A 48 -9.19 12.13 -7.69
C SER A 48 -8.99 13.27 -8.71
N LEU A 49 -7.75 13.68 -8.94
CA LEU A 49 -7.42 14.71 -9.93
C LEU A 49 -7.77 14.30 -11.37
N TRP A 50 -7.45 13.06 -11.74
CA TRP A 50 -7.74 12.49 -13.06
C TRP A 50 -9.24 12.34 -13.31
N ALA A 51 -10.00 11.85 -12.33
CA ALA A 51 -11.43 11.65 -12.45
C ALA A 51 -12.16 12.99 -12.67
N VAL A 52 -11.78 14.04 -11.93
CA VAL A 52 -12.40 15.38 -12.07
C VAL A 52 -11.93 16.12 -13.34
N SER A 53 -10.74 15.82 -13.84
CA SER A 53 -10.17 16.53 -14.99
C SER A 53 -11.03 16.39 -16.26
N ASP A 54 -11.07 17.47 -17.06
CA ASP A 54 -11.77 17.48 -18.34
C ASP A 54 -11.29 16.38 -19.29
N ARG A 55 -12.23 15.86 -20.09
CA ARG A 55 -11.98 14.91 -21.18
C ARG A 55 -10.91 15.38 -22.18
N LYS A 56 -10.79 16.69 -22.39
CA LYS A 56 -9.75 17.28 -23.27
C LYS A 56 -8.31 17.03 -22.79
N TYR A 57 -8.14 16.67 -21.52
CA TYR A 57 -6.86 16.34 -20.90
C TYR A 57 -6.73 14.85 -20.53
N GLY A 58 -7.59 13.99 -21.09
CA GLY A 58 -7.62 12.55 -20.80
C GLY A 58 -8.30 12.16 -19.48
N GLY A 59 -8.97 13.12 -18.82
CA GLY A 59 -9.75 12.86 -17.60
C GLY A 59 -11.17 12.37 -17.87
N LEU A 60 -11.92 12.12 -16.79
CA LEU A 60 -13.28 11.54 -16.88
C LEU A 60 -14.40 12.59 -16.89
N SER A 61 -14.12 13.84 -16.53
CA SER A 61 -15.10 14.91 -16.29
C SER A 61 -16.16 14.53 -15.24
N PHE A 62 -15.77 13.81 -14.19
CA PHE A 62 -16.64 13.51 -13.05
C PHE A 62 -16.82 14.72 -12.15
N SER A 63 -17.98 14.81 -11.49
CA SER A 63 -18.14 15.76 -10.40
C SER A 63 -17.39 15.29 -9.16
N SER A 64 -17.05 16.21 -8.25
CA SER A 64 -16.47 15.83 -6.95
C SER A 64 -17.39 14.93 -6.14
N GLN A 65 -18.71 15.04 -6.32
CA GLN A 65 -19.69 14.14 -5.72
C GLN A 65 -19.55 12.72 -6.25
N ASP A 66 -19.41 12.54 -7.57
CA ASP A 66 -19.24 11.21 -8.18
C ASP A 66 -17.95 10.53 -7.70
N VAL A 67 -16.85 11.28 -7.63
CA VAL A 67 -15.58 10.79 -7.07
C VAL A 67 -15.74 10.40 -5.61
N GLY A 68 -16.45 11.22 -4.83
CA GLY A 68 -16.77 10.92 -3.43
C GLY A 68 -17.56 9.62 -3.28
N VAL A 69 -18.52 9.33 -4.16
CA VAL A 69 -19.29 8.08 -4.16
C VAL A 69 -18.39 6.87 -4.45
N VAL A 70 -17.52 6.96 -5.47
CA VAL A 70 -16.58 5.87 -5.81
C VAL A 70 -15.63 5.56 -4.64
N LEU A 71 -15.10 6.59 -4.00
CA LEU A 71 -14.23 6.45 -2.84
C LEU A 71 -14.98 5.93 -1.60
N ALA A 72 -16.22 6.37 -1.38
CA ALA A 72 -17.06 5.91 -0.28
C ALA A 72 -17.44 4.42 -0.41
N ILE A 73 -17.77 3.96 -1.62
CA ILE A 73 -18.00 2.52 -1.89
C ILE A 73 -16.72 1.73 -1.58
N SER A 74 -15.56 2.28 -1.95
CA SER A 74 -14.26 1.69 -1.58
C SER A 74 -14.03 1.70 -0.07
N GLY A 75 -14.73 2.50 0.73
CA GLY A 75 -14.68 2.42 2.20
C GLY A 75 -15.23 1.10 2.78
N SER A 76 -16.01 0.33 2.01
CA SER A 76 -16.57 -0.97 2.44
C SER A 76 -15.52 -2.10 2.55
N LEU A 77 -14.26 -1.82 2.21
CA LEU A 77 -13.12 -2.74 2.30
C LEU A 77 -12.83 -3.27 3.70
N LEU A 78 -13.35 -2.63 4.74
CA LEU A 78 -13.23 -3.14 6.11
C LEU A 78 -13.81 -4.57 6.22
N LEU A 79 -14.90 -4.87 5.50
CA LEU A 79 -15.48 -6.21 5.46
C LEU A 79 -14.55 -7.21 4.76
N PHE A 80 -13.91 -6.80 3.66
CA PHE A 80 -12.92 -7.62 2.98
C PHE A 80 -11.74 -7.97 3.92
N GLN A 81 -11.23 -6.96 4.64
CA GLN A 81 -10.10 -7.12 5.56
C GLN A 81 -10.41 -8.08 6.71
N LEU A 82 -11.62 -8.01 7.27
CA LEU A 82 -11.99 -8.84 8.43
C LEU A 82 -12.27 -10.30 8.05
N PHE A 83 -12.88 -10.56 6.89
CA PHE A 83 -13.38 -11.89 6.56
C PHE A 83 -12.57 -12.62 5.48
N LEU A 84 -12.11 -11.91 4.45
CA LEU A 84 -11.47 -12.55 3.28
C LEU A 84 -9.95 -12.61 3.42
N TYR A 85 -9.31 -11.54 3.92
CA TYR A 85 -7.85 -11.51 4.07
C TYR A 85 -7.28 -12.67 4.90
N PRO A 86 -7.86 -13.08 6.05
CA PRO A 86 -7.34 -14.21 6.82
C PRO A 86 -7.31 -15.52 6.04
N SER A 87 -8.25 -15.71 5.11
CA SER A 87 -8.29 -16.91 4.27
C SER A 87 -7.19 -16.88 3.21
N ILE A 88 -6.93 -15.71 2.61
CA ILE A 88 -5.86 -15.50 1.64
C ILE A 88 -4.49 -15.70 2.30
N GLU A 89 -4.30 -15.12 3.49
CA GLU A 89 -3.06 -15.23 4.26
C GLU A 89 -2.75 -16.68 4.63
N LYS A 90 -3.74 -17.45 5.10
CA LYS A 90 -3.59 -18.88 5.40
C LYS A 90 -3.21 -19.72 4.18
N LEU A 91 -3.69 -19.36 2.99
CA LEU A 91 -3.48 -20.13 1.77
C LEU A 91 -2.11 -19.84 1.12
N LEU A 92 -1.73 -18.57 1.04
CA LEU A 92 -0.58 -18.11 0.23
C LEU A 92 0.59 -17.60 1.08
N GLY A 93 0.35 -17.26 2.34
CA GLY A 93 1.28 -16.52 3.19
C GLY A 93 1.38 -15.03 2.80
N PRO A 94 1.93 -14.19 3.70
CA PRO A 94 1.96 -12.74 3.50
C PRO A 94 2.81 -12.31 2.30
N VAL A 95 3.99 -12.91 2.10
CA VAL A 95 4.91 -12.49 1.03
C VAL A 95 4.34 -12.77 -0.36
N THR A 96 3.82 -13.98 -0.58
CA THR A 96 3.25 -14.38 -1.87
C THR A 96 2.00 -13.57 -2.18
N SER A 97 1.14 -13.34 -1.17
CA SER A 97 -0.05 -12.50 -1.31
C SER A 97 0.30 -11.07 -1.72
N CYS A 98 1.31 -10.45 -1.08
CA CYS A 98 1.79 -9.12 -1.46
C CYS A 98 2.31 -9.09 -2.91
N ARG A 99 3.14 -10.07 -3.30
CA ARG A 99 3.70 -10.15 -4.65
C ARG A 99 2.62 -10.29 -5.72
N LEU A 100 1.67 -11.19 -5.50
CA LEU A 100 0.57 -11.41 -6.43
C LEU A 100 -0.32 -10.17 -6.54
N ALA A 101 -0.64 -9.54 -5.41
CA ALA A 101 -1.47 -8.34 -5.38
C ALA A 101 -0.80 -7.15 -6.10
N ALA A 102 0.49 -6.94 -5.88
CA ALA A 102 1.28 -5.91 -6.58
C ALA A 102 1.40 -6.24 -8.08
N PHE A 103 1.67 -7.49 -8.43
CA PHE A 103 1.74 -7.92 -9.83
C PHE A 103 0.42 -7.71 -10.58
N ILE A 104 -0.73 -8.01 -9.95
CA ILE A 104 -2.07 -7.79 -10.54
C ILE A 104 -2.41 -6.29 -10.60
N SER A 105 -1.93 -5.49 -9.64
CA SER A 105 -2.15 -4.05 -9.63
C SER A 105 -1.53 -3.34 -10.83
N ILE A 106 -0.42 -3.85 -11.38
CA ILE A 106 0.28 -3.24 -12.53
C ILE A 106 -0.59 -3.19 -13.80
N PRO A 107 -1.07 -4.33 -14.36
CA PRO A 107 -1.92 -4.30 -15.55
C PRO A 107 -3.25 -3.59 -15.28
N LEU A 108 -3.75 -3.64 -14.04
CA LEU A 108 -4.93 -2.89 -13.63
C LEU A 108 -4.70 -1.38 -13.80
N LEU A 109 -3.63 -0.81 -13.21
CA LEU A 109 -3.30 0.61 -13.35
C LEU A 109 -2.98 1.00 -14.80
N ALA A 110 -2.31 0.12 -15.55
CA ALA A 110 -2.04 0.35 -16.96
C ALA A 110 -3.32 0.46 -17.80
N ALA A 111 -4.44 -0.11 -17.35
CA ALA A 111 -5.73 -0.03 -18.02
C ALA A 111 -6.48 1.29 -17.78
N TYR A 112 -6.15 2.06 -16.74
CA TYR A 112 -6.91 3.26 -16.34
C TYR A 112 -7.00 4.35 -17.41
N PRO A 113 -5.92 4.74 -18.11
CA PRO A 113 -5.99 5.73 -19.19
C PRO A 113 -7.02 5.38 -20.27
N PHE A 114 -7.21 4.08 -20.54
CA PHE A 114 -8.14 3.61 -21.58
C PHE A 114 -9.60 3.73 -21.17
N MET A 115 -9.90 3.82 -19.86
CA MET A 115 -11.27 4.02 -19.37
C MET A 115 -11.82 5.37 -19.83
N ALA A 116 -10.98 6.38 -20.04
CA ALA A 116 -11.40 7.70 -20.54
C ALA A 116 -12.08 7.67 -21.92
N LYS A 117 -11.97 6.55 -22.66
CA LYS A 117 -12.67 6.32 -23.94
C LYS A 117 -14.15 5.91 -23.78
N LEU A 118 -14.56 5.49 -22.58
CA LEU A 118 -15.94 5.10 -22.26
C LEU A 118 -16.73 6.30 -21.72
N SER A 119 -18.06 6.23 -21.76
CA SER A 119 -18.92 7.32 -21.26
C SER A 119 -20.17 6.80 -20.58
N GLY A 120 -20.80 7.64 -19.75
CA GLY A 120 -22.05 7.31 -19.08
C GLY A 120 -21.90 6.20 -18.02
N LEU A 121 -22.91 5.34 -17.92
CA LEU A 121 -23.01 4.32 -16.86
C LEU A 121 -21.88 3.29 -16.92
N GLU A 122 -21.46 2.88 -18.12
CA GLU A 122 -20.38 1.90 -18.30
C GLU A 122 -19.07 2.38 -17.69
N LEU A 123 -18.74 3.65 -17.89
CA LEU A 123 -17.56 4.27 -17.30
C LEU A 123 -17.65 4.28 -15.77
N MET A 124 -18.78 4.72 -15.23
CA MET A 124 -18.99 4.81 -13.77
C MET A 124 -18.85 3.43 -13.12
N LEU A 125 -19.49 2.39 -13.70
CA LEU A 125 -19.40 1.02 -13.19
C LEU A 125 -17.97 0.49 -13.28
N LEU A 126 -17.32 0.63 -14.44
CA LEU A 126 -15.96 0.11 -14.63
C LEU A 126 -14.95 0.77 -13.70
N VAL A 127 -15.00 2.10 -13.56
CA VAL A 127 -14.11 2.86 -12.68
C VAL A 127 -14.36 2.50 -11.22
N THR A 128 -15.63 2.34 -10.83
CA THR A 128 -15.98 1.91 -9.46
C THR A 128 -15.44 0.52 -9.17
N CYS A 129 -15.72 -0.46 -10.03
CA CYS A 129 -15.22 -1.83 -9.87
C CYS A 129 -13.70 -1.88 -9.84
N SER A 130 -13.04 -1.16 -10.75
CA SER A 130 -11.57 -1.10 -10.83
C SER A 130 -10.96 -0.45 -9.60
N SER A 131 -11.55 0.64 -9.10
CA SER A 131 -11.10 1.31 -7.89
C SER A 131 -11.26 0.41 -6.66
N VAL A 132 -12.41 -0.22 -6.49
CA VAL A 132 -12.63 -1.19 -5.39
C VAL A 132 -11.62 -2.32 -5.48
N PHE A 133 -11.43 -2.90 -6.67
CA PHE A 133 -10.48 -3.99 -6.86
C PHE A 133 -9.03 -3.55 -6.57
N LYS A 134 -8.62 -2.36 -7.03
CA LYS A 134 -7.28 -1.82 -6.72
C LYS A 134 -7.09 -1.64 -5.22
N ASN A 135 -8.09 -1.10 -4.52
CA ASN A 135 -7.99 -0.90 -3.09
C ASN A 135 -7.95 -2.23 -2.32
N VAL A 136 -8.68 -3.28 -2.76
CA VAL A 136 -8.53 -4.64 -2.23
C VAL A 136 -7.08 -5.11 -2.34
N LEU A 137 -6.45 -4.95 -3.50
CA LEU A 137 -5.05 -5.33 -3.72
C LEU A 137 -4.10 -4.52 -2.83
N SER A 138 -4.30 -3.21 -2.70
CA SER A 138 -3.53 -2.35 -1.78
C SER A 138 -3.64 -2.84 -0.34
N VAL A 139 -4.84 -3.17 0.12
CA VAL A 139 -5.09 -3.66 1.48
C VAL A 139 -4.37 -4.99 1.73
N ILE A 140 -4.33 -5.91 0.77
CA ILE A 140 -3.56 -7.16 0.87
C ILE A 140 -2.07 -6.87 1.08
N VAL A 141 -1.49 -5.96 0.28
CA VAL A 141 -0.06 -5.61 0.35
C VAL A 141 0.30 -4.98 1.69
N ILE A 142 -0.44 -3.94 2.09
CA ILE A 142 -0.22 -3.19 3.34
C ILE A 142 -0.35 -4.12 4.56
N THR A 143 -1.38 -4.97 4.58
CA THR A 143 -1.59 -5.91 5.69
C THR A 143 -0.51 -6.98 5.76
N GLY A 144 -0.11 -7.54 4.62
CA GLY A 144 0.95 -8.55 4.57
C GLY A 144 2.29 -8.00 5.07
N LEU A 145 2.63 -6.76 4.68
CA LEU A 145 3.84 -6.08 5.17
C LEU A 145 3.77 -5.78 6.67
N PHE A 146 2.62 -5.36 7.16
CA PHE A 146 2.42 -5.13 8.59
C PHE A 146 2.56 -6.43 9.40
N LEU A 147 2.04 -7.55 8.88
CA LEU A 147 2.20 -8.86 9.50
C LEU A 147 3.68 -9.29 9.52
N LEU A 148 4.42 -9.09 8.43
CA LEU A 148 5.86 -9.38 8.36
C LEU A 148 6.66 -8.60 9.42
N GLN A 149 6.34 -7.32 9.62
CA GLN A 149 6.97 -6.49 10.65
C GLN A 149 6.69 -7.02 12.06
N ASN A 150 5.44 -7.41 12.34
CA ASN A 150 5.05 -7.94 13.65
C ASN A 150 5.62 -9.34 13.94
N ASN A 151 5.86 -10.14 12.90
CA ASN A 151 6.49 -11.45 12.99
C ASN A 151 8.02 -11.35 13.12
N ALA A 152 8.63 -10.26 12.65
CA ALA A 152 10.07 -10.03 12.74
C ALA A 152 10.56 -9.63 14.14
N VAL A 153 9.66 -9.37 15.09
CA VAL A 153 10.00 -8.88 16.43
C VAL A 153 9.26 -9.62 17.53
N SER A 154 9.87 -9.68 18.71
CA SER A 154 9.23 -10.20 19.92
C SER A 154 8.02 -9.35 20.33
N GLN A 155 7.03 -9.97 20.99
CA GLN A 155 5.78 -9.29 21.37
C GLN A 155 6.03 -8.03 22.20
N CYS A 156 7.02 -8.04 23.09
CA CYS A 156 7.39 -6.91 23.94
C CYS A 156 7.92 -5.69 23.16
N GLN A 157 8.36 -5.88 21.92
CA GLN A 157 8.93 -4.82 21.07
C GLN A 157 8.02 -4.42 19.91
N ARG A 158 6.87 -5.10 19.70
CA ARG A 158 5.91 -4.79 18.62
C ARG A 158 5.44 -3.34 18.65
N GLY A 159 5.21 -2.78 19.83
CA GLY A 159 4.82 -1.37 19.96
C GLY A 159 5.86 -0.41 19.39
N ALA A 160 7.14 -0.61 19.72
CA ALA A 160 8.24 0.20 19.21
C ALA A 160 8.47 -0.03 17.70
N ALA A 161 8.39 -1.28 17.24
CA ALA A 161 8.51 -1.64 15.83
C ALA A 161 7.40 -0.98 14.99
N ASN A 162 6.14 -1.09 15.42
CA ASN A 162 5.02 -0.44 14.77
C ASN A 162 5.17 1.09 14.81
N GLY A 163 5.70 1.67 15.90
CA GLY A 163 6.04 3.08 15.96
C GLY A 163 7.00 3.50 14.83
N ILE A 164 8.11 2.78 14.66
CA ILE A 164 9.08 3.01 13.58
C ILE A 164 8.40 2.90 12.20
N SER A 165 7.63 1.84 11.97
CA SER A 165 6.89 1.62 10.72
C SER A 165 5.91 2.75 10.42
N MET A 166 5.10 3.14 11.41
CA MET A 166 4.07 4.18 11.30
C MET A 166 4.70 5.54 11.01
N THR A 167 5.80 5.89 11.68
CA THR A 167 6.53 7.13 11.41
C THR A 167 7.08 7.12 9.98
N GLY A 168 7.74 6.03 9.57
CA GLY A 168 8.29 5.89 8.21
C GLY A 168 7.23 6.04 7.13
N GLN A 169 6.13 5.27 7.20
CA GLN A 169 5.08 5.37 6.18
C GLN A 169 4.41 6.74 6.16
N SER A 170 4.26 7.41 7.30
CA SER A 170 3.57 8.70 7.38
C SER A 170 4.36 9.79 6.68
N LEU A 171 5.70 9.76 6.79
CA LEU A 171 6.57 10.67 6.05
C LEU A 171 6.42 10.50 4.53
N PHE A 172 6.37 9.25 4.07
CA PHE A 172 6.18 8.93 2.65
C PHE A 172 4.79 9.33 2.17
N LYS A 173 3.74 9.01 2.93
CA LYS A 173 2.37 9.44 2.64
C LYS A 173 2.23 10.96 2.60
N ALA A 174 2.90 11.69 3.48
CA ALA A 174 2.84 13.16 3.50
C ALA A 174 3.40 13.79 2.22
N ALA A 175 4.44 13.20 1.63
CA ALA A 175 5.04 13.69 0.38
C ALA A 175 4.24 13.30 -0.87
N ALA A 176 3.42 12.24 -0.79
CA ALA A 176 2.76 11.66 -1.96
C ALA A 176 1.78 12.62 -2.68
N PRO A 177 0.88 13.35 -1.99
CA PRO A 177 -0.04 14.26 -2.67
C PRO A 177 0.68 15.39 -3.39
N ALA A 178 1.71 15.97 -2.77
CA ALA A 178 2.51 17.01 -3.41
C ALA A 178 3.22 16.50 -4.67
N GLY A 179 3.84 15.32 -4.58
CA GLY A 179 4.49 14.67 -5.74
C GLY A 179 3.49 14.30 -6.84
N GLY A 180 2.36 13.70 -6.46
CA GLY A 180 1.28 13.31 -7.38
C GLY A 180 0.65 14.51 -8.09
N GLY A 181 0.39 15.60 -7.36
CA GLY A 181 -0.15 16.85 -7.92
C GLY A 181 0.82 17.55 -8.88
N VAL A 182 2.12 17.60 -8.56
CA VAL A 182 3.15 18.13 -9.47
C VAL A 182 3.24 17.29 -10.73
N LEU A 183 3.29 15.96 -10.58
CA LEU A 183 3.32 15.03 -11.70
C LEU A 183 2.08 15.20 -12.60
N PHE A 184 0.90 15.24 -12.00
CA PHE A 184 -0.36 15.39 -12.72
C PHE A 184 -0.44 16.74 -13.45
N SER A 185 -0.02 17.83 -12.80
CA SER A 185 0.04 19.16 -13.42
C SER A 185 1.02 19.21 -14.58
N TRP A 186 2.16 18.52 -14.46
CA TRP A 186 3.12 18.41 -15.55
C TRP A 186 2.55 17.59 -16.71
N ALA A 187 1.85 16.49 -16.44
CA ALA A 187 1.16 15.68 -17.43
C ALA A 187 0.07 16.45 -18.20
N GLN A 188 -0.70 17.31 -17.53
CA GLN A 188 -1.70 18.17 -18.19
C GLN A 188 -1.08 19.13 -19.20
N LYS A 189 0.17 19.56 -19.00
CA LYS A 189 0.90 20.43 -19.96
C LYS A 189 1.45 19.65 -21.17
N HIS A 190 1.55 18.33 -21.08
CA HIS A 190 2.21 17.47 -22.07
C HIS A 190 1.23 16.47 -22.72
N GLN A 191 0.07 16.96 -23.17
CA GLN A 191 -0.96 16.12 -23.80
C GLN A 191 -0.64 15.77 -25.27
N ASN A 192 0.15 16.60 -25.94
CA ASN A 192 0.43 16.48 -27.38
C ASN A 192 1.80 15.81 -27.68
N THR A 193 2.33 14.99 -26.76
CA THR A 193 3.60 14.29 -26.96
C THR A 193 3.38 12.96 -27.70
N PRO A 194 4.26 12.60 -28.66
CA PRO A 194 4.12 11.36 -29.43
C PRO A 194 4.46 10.10 -28.63
N PHE A 195 5.11 10.24 -27.48
CA PHE A 195 5.43 9.14 -26.55
C PHE A 195 4.86 9.48 -25.18
N LEU A 196 4.01 8.60 -24.63
CA LEU A 196 3.29 8.74 -23.35
C LEU A 196 2.55 10.10 -23.24
N PRO A 197 1.43 10.30 -23.96
CA PRO A 197 0.57 11.47 -23.77
C PRO A 197 0.09 11.55 -22.32
N GLY A 198 -0.06 12.78 -21.82
CA GLY A 198 -0.05 13.13 -20.40
C GLY A 198 -0.69 12.15 -19.41
N ASP A 199 -1.94 11.71 -19.62
CA ASP A 199 -2.63 10.77 -18.72
C ASP A 199 -1.91 9.42 -18.60
N GLN A 200 -1.46 8.85 -19.73
CA GLN A 200 -0.69 7.60 -19.75
C GLN A 200 0.61 7.70 -18.95
N MET A 201 1.25 8.87 -18.97
CA MET A 201 2.50 9.11 -18.26
C MET A 201 2.32 9.08 -16.73
N VAL A 202 1.21 9.60 -16.22
CA VAL A 202 0.92 9.59 -14.78
C VAL A 202 0.75 8.15 -14.29
N PHE A 203 -0.08 7.36 -14.98
CA PHE A 203 -0.30 5.96 -14.64
C PHE A 203 0.94 5.10 -14.91
N PHE A 204 1.78 5.46 -15.88
CA PHE A 204 3.08 4.82 -16.10
C PHE A 204 4.03 5.04 -14.91
N ILE A 205 4.12 6.27 -14.38
CA ILE A 205 4.98 6.54 -13.22
C ILE A 205 4.45 5.87 -11.97
N LEU A 206 3.13 5.84 -11.74
CA LEU A 206 2.54 5.03 -10.67
C LEU A 206 2.91 3.55 -10.81
N ASN A 207 2.77 2.99 -12.01
CA ASN A 207 3.20 1.62 -12.31
C ASN A 207 4.70 1.39 -12.09
N ALA A 208 5.55 2.36 -12.40
CA ALA A 208 6.98 2.25 -12.15
C ALA A 208 7.28 2.19 -10.64
N VAL A 209 6.60 2.99 -9.82
CA VAL A 209 6.74 2.95 -8.36
C VAL A 209 6.20 1.62 -7.80
N GLU A 210 5.04 1.16 -8.26
CA GLU A 210 4.49 -0.15 -7.88
C GLU A 210 5.44 -1.30 -8.27
N PHE A 211 6.03 -1.23 -9.47
CA PHE A 211 6.99 -2.22 -9.94
C PHE A 211 8.28 -2.21 -9.11
N ILE A 212 8.79 -1.04 -8.73
CA ILE A 212 9.90 -0.94 -7.77
C ILE A 212 9.51 -1.57 -6.44
N GLY A 213 8.32 -1.27 -5.92
CA GLY A 213 7.77 -1.90 -4.71
C GLY A 213 7.76 -3.43 -4.82
N LEU A 214 7.26 -3.96 -5.94
CA LEU A 214 7.25 -5.39 -6.25
C LEU A 214 8.67 -5.97 -6.28
N LEU A 215 9.62 -5.34 -6.96
CA LEU A 215 11.02 -5.80 -6.99
C LEU A 215 11.64 -5.86 -5.59
N LEU A 216 11.35 -4.87 -4.74
CA LEU A 216 11.84 -4.86 -3.35
C LEU A 216 11.26 -5.99 -2.50
N THR A 217 10.11 -6.59 -2.88
CA THR A 217 9.60 -7.76 -2.17
C THR A 217 10.39 -9.05 -2.42
N PHE A 218 11.31 -9.07 -3.38
CA PHE A 218 12.13 -10.24 -3.70
C PHE A 218 13.45 -10.24 -2.92
N LYS A 219 14.05 -11.43 -2.78
CA LYS A 219 15.42 -11.56 -2.28
C LYS A 219 16.39 -10.90 -3.28
N PRO A 220 17.46 -10.23 -2.81
CA PRO A 220 17.98 -10.21 -1.43
C PRO A 220 17.36 -9.16 -0.50
N PHE A 221 16.43 -8.33 -0.96
CA PHE A 221 15.97 -7.17 -0.20
C PHE A 221 15.04 -7.55 0.96
N LEU A 222 13.84 -8.04 0.65
CA LEU A 222 12.88 -8.48 1.66
C LEU A 222 13.22 -9.89 2.13
N ILE A 223 13.65 -9.99 3.39
CA ILE A 223 13.97 -11.26 4.05
C ILE A 223 12.96 -11.44 5.18
N PRO A 224 11.93 -12.28 5.00
CA PRO A 224 11.01 -12.63 6.09
C PRO A 224 11.79 -13.27 7.24
N ALA A 225 11.38 -12.99 8.48
CA ALA A 225 11.89 -13.74 9.62
C ALA A 225 11.54 -15.23 9.44
N GLU A 226 12.49 -16.13 9.72
CA GLU A 226 12.22 -17.57 9.70
C GLU A 226 11.11 -17.86 10.71
N GLN A 227 10.00 -18.43 10.24
CA GLN A 227 9.00 -18.98 11.13
C GLN A 227 9.61 -20.26 11.71
N THR A 228 10.11 -20.18 12.94
CA THR A 228 10.38 -21.39 13.73
C THR A 228 9.03 -22.09 13.87
N GLN A 229 8.84 -23.18 13.12
CA GLN A 229 7.68 -24.07 13.24
C GLN A 229 7.63 -24.69 14.63
#